data_AF-A0A183EB57-F1
#
_entry.id   AF-A0A183EB57-F1
#
_cell.length_a   1.000
_cell.length_b   1.000
_cell.length_c   1.000
_cell.angle_alpha   90.00
_cell.angle_beta   90.00
_cell.angle_gamma   90.00
#
_symmetry.space_group_name_H-M   'P 1'
#
loop_
_entity.id
_entity.type
_entity.pdbx_description
1 polymer ?
#
loop_
_entity_poly.entity_id
_entity_poly.type
_entity_poly.pdbx_seq_one_letter_code
_entity_poly.pdbx_strand_id
1 'polypeptide(L)'
;MAKLAMKVIHWNETDGIWYDYDLEKKLHSNTYYISNALPLYAKCYDDEDEVTPHRAYEYLKREGVLNFTKGLPTSLAMGSEQQWDKENAWPPMVHMVIEGFRTTGDPLLMKAAETMATQWLGVTYKSFIRTHSMFEKYNVSAMTEECSAGSGGEYEVQASSIIL
;
A
#
# COMPACT_ATOMS: atom_id res chain seq x y z
N MET A 1 -0.83 20.09 -15.18
CA MET A 1 -1.48 19.05 -16.00
C MET A 1 -1.66 17.73 -15.25
N ALA A 2 -0.60 17.11 -14.70
CA ALA A 2 -0.73 15.84 -13.96
C ALA A 2 -1.64 15.93 -12.71
N LYS A 3 -1.42 16.90 -11.81
CA LYS A 3 -2.30 17.12 -10.63
C LYS A 3 -3.78 17.29 -11.01
N LEU A 4 -4.06 18.02 -12.10
CA LEU A 4 -5.43 18.22 -12.59
C LEU A 4 -6.07 16.91 -13.08
N ALA A 5 -5.32 16.08 -13.82
CA ALA A 5 -5.82 14.78 -14.25
C ALA A 5 -6.11 13.86 -13.05
N MET A 6 -5.22 13.85 -12.05
CA MET A 6 -5.44 13.10 -10.81
C MET A 6 -6.71 13.56 -10.07
N LYS A 7 -6.98 14.87 -10.04
CA LYS A 7 -8.17 15.44 -9.41
C LYS A 7 -9.47 15.21 -10.21
N VAL A 8 -9.42 15.24 -11.54
CA VAL A 8 -10.62 15.20 -12.38
C VAL A 8 -11.01 13.78 -12.81
N ILE A 9 -10.01 12.91 -13.03
CA ILE A 9 -10.22 11.57 -13.62
C ILE A 9 -10.15 10.47 -12.57
N HIS A 10 -9.26 10.62 -11.58
CA HIS A 10 -8.93 9.53 -10.66
C HIS A 10 -9.52 9.74 -9.27
N TRP A 11 -9.63 10.99 -8.81
CA TRP A 11 -10.13 11.30 -7.47
C TRP A 11 -11.62 11.00 -7.35
N ASN A 12 -11.98 10.17 -6.37
CA ASN A 12 -13.35 9.85 -6.04
C ASN A 12 -13.82 10.67 -4.84
N GLU A 13 -14.76 11.59 -5.08
CA GLU A 13 -15.27 12.47 -4.03
C GLU A 13 -16.14 11.79 -2.98
N THR A 14 -16.65 10.58 -3.24
CA THR A 14 -17.39 9.83 -2.21
C THR A 14 -16.41 9.13 -1.27
N ASP A 15 -15.43 8.44 -1.85
CA ASP A 15 -14.54 7.58 -1.08
C ASP A 15 -13.33 8.30 -0.51
N GLY A 16 -12.91 9.42 -1.12
CA GLY A 16 -11.76 10.19 -0.68
C GLY A 16 -10.43 9.54 -1.04
N ILE A 17 -10.37 8.87 -2.20
CA ILE A 17 -9.18 8.17 -2.70
C ILE A 17 -9.11 8.26 -4.23
N TRP A 18 -7.95 7.96 -4.81
CA TRP A 18 -7.79 7.84 -6.26
C TRP A 18 -8.03 6.41 -6.74
N TYR A 19 -8.90 6.24 -7.73
CA TYR A 19 -9.08 4.97 -8.42
C TYR A 19 -8.52 5.02 -9.84
N ASP A 20 -8.28 3.83 -10.39
CA ASP A 20 -8.15 3.69 -11.83
C ASP A 20 -9.49 3.98 -12.51
N TYR A 21 -9.44 4.54 -13.72
CA TYR A 21 -10.62 4.87 -14.50
C TYR A 21 -10.77 3.88 -15.66
N ASP A 22 -11.90 3.16 -15.69
CA ASP A 22 -12.25 2.25 -16.78
C ASP A 22 -12.78 3.07 -17.97
N LEU A 23 -12.02 3.11 -19.07
CA LEU A 23 -12.37 3.90 -20.26
C LEU A 23 -13.58 3.34 -21.02
N GLU A 24 -13.81 2.03 -20.97
CA GLU A 24 -14.92 1.39 -21.66
C GLU A 24 -16.22 1.63 -20.89
N LYS A 25 -16.18 1.40 -19.58
CA LYS A 25 -17.35 1.59 -18.70
C LYS A 25 -17.57 3.06 -18.30
N LYS A 26 -16.55 3.90 -18.48
CA LYS A 26 -16.52 5.33 -18.10
C LYS A 26 -16.80 5.56 -16.61
N LEU A 27 -16.18 4.75 -15.76
CA LEU A 27 -16.39 4.76 -14.32
C LEU A 27 -15.14 4.31 -13.55
N HIS A 28 -15.06 4.70 -12.28
CA HIS A 28 -13.98 4.29 -11.39
C HIS A 28 -14.03 2.79 -11.11
N SER A 29 -12.85 2.16 -11.08
CA SER A 29 -12.67 0.81 -10.54
C SER A 29 -12.59 0.90 -9.02
N ASN A 30 -13.74 0.80 -8.35
CA ASN A 30 -13.87 1.01 -6.89
C ASN A 30 -13.33 -0.15 -6.02
N THR A 31 -12.30 -0.85 -6.49
CA THR A 31 -11.61 -1.90 -5.73
C THR A 31 -10.36 -1.29 -5.11
N TYR A 32 -10.14 -1.53 -3.81
CA TYR A 32 -8.90 -1.12 -3.18
C TYR A 32 -7.70 -1.83 -3.82
N TYR A 33 -6.76 -1.02 -4.25
CA TYR A 33 -5.36 -1.36 -4.50
C TYR A 33 -4.47 -0.38 -3.76
N ILE A 34 -3.32 -0.83 -3.29
CA ILE A 34 -2.35 0.02 -2.60
C ILE A 34 -1.91 1.22 -3.47
N SER A 35 -1.94 1.06 -4.80
CA SER A 35 -1.71 2.13 -5.78
C SER A 35 -2.65 3.33 -5.61
N ASN A 36 -3.84 3.14 -5.05
CA ASN A 36 -4.80 4.22 -4.82
C ASN A 36 -4.24 5.32 -3.89
N ALA A 37 -3.28 4.98 -3.01
CA ALA A 37 -2.65 5.94 -2.09
C ALA A 37 -1.31 6.51 -2.60
N LEU A 38 -0.75 6.00 -3.69
CA LEU A 38 0.54 6.48 -4.25
C LEU A 38 0.55 7.95 -4.70
N PRO A 39 -0.58 8.57 -5.10
CA PRO A 39 -0.60 10.01 -5.37
C PRO A 39 -0.16 10.87 -4.17
N LEU A 40 -0.26 10.36 -2.94
CA LEU A 40 0.30 11.02 -1.75
C LEU A 40 1.82 11.14 -1.83
N TYR A 41 2.50 10.04 -2.17
CA TYR A 41 3.96 9.99 -2.36
C TYR A 41 4.43 10.92 -3.48
N ALA A 42 3.72 10.88 -4.61
CA ALA A 42 4.03 11.71 -5.77
C ALA A 42 3.67 13.19 -5.59
N LYS A 43 3.02 13.57 -4.47
CA LYS A 43 2.45 14.90 -4.22
C LYS A 43 1.57 15.37 -5.37
N CYS A 44 0.75 14.46 -5.89
CA CYS A 44 -0.14 14.69 -7.02
C CYS A 44 -1.49 15.34 -6.62
N TYR A 45 -1.49 16.13 -5.55
CA TYR A 45 -2.59 16.93 -5.03
C TYR A 45 -2.08 18.36 -4.74
N ASP A 46 -2.97 19.29 -4.44
CA ASP A 46 -2.59 20.68 -4.17
C ASP A 46 -1.70 20.73 -2.91
N ASP A 47 -0.57 21.45 -2.93
CA ASP A 47 0.44 21.35 -1.86
C ASP A 47 -0.05 21.93 -0.51
N GLU A 48 -1.06 22.79 -0.55
CA GLU A 48 -1.74 23.38 0.60
C GLU A 48 -2.97 22.57 1.05
N ASP A 49 -3.28 21.46 0.36
CA ASP A 49 -4.44 20.63 0.65
C ASP A 49 -4.14 19.62 1.75
N GLU A 50 -4.51 20.01 2.97
CA GLU A 50 -4.46 19.16 4.15
C GLU A 50 -5.62 18.14 4.19
N VAL A 51 -6.71 18.36 3.45
CA VAL A 51 -7.91 17.52 3.51
C VAL A 51 -7.70 16.21 2.79
N THR A 52 -7.11 16.25 1.59
CA THR A 52 -6.92 15.08 0.73
C THR A 52 -6.13 13.95 1.41
N PRO A 53 -4.98 14.19 2.07
CA PRO A 53 -4.26 13.17 2.83
C PRO A 53 -5.08 12.53 3.96
N HIS A 54 -5.86 13.33 4.70
CA HIS A 54 -6.74 12.83 5.76
C HIS A 54 -7.86 11.94 5.21
N ARG A 55 -8.45 12.33 4.08
CA ARG A 55 -9.49 11.52 3.42
C ARG A 55 -8.95 10.19 2.93
N ALA A 56 -7.75 10.18 2.33
CA ALA A 56 -7.09 8.95 1.92
C ALA A 56 -6.78 8.04 3.13
N TYR A 57 -6.33 8.62 4.24
CA TYR A 57 -6.11 7.87 5.48
C TYR A 57 -7.40 7.24 6.04
N GLU A 58 -8.48 8.01 6.12
CA GLU A 58 -9.77 7.49 6.60
C GLU A 58 -10.37 6.44 5.65
N TYR A 59 -10.12 6.54 4.34
CA TYR A 59 -10.44 5.48 3.39
C TYR A 59 -9.70 4.18 3.73
N LEU A 60 -8.37 4.21 3.85
CA LEU A 60 -7.57 3.01 4.18
C LEU A 60 -8.00 2.37 5.51
N LYS A 61 -8.35 3.20 6.49
CA LYS A 61 -8.86 2.76 7.78
C LYS A 61 -10.23 2.09 7.65
N ARG A 62 -11.16 2.69 6.89
CA ARG A 62 -12.51 2.16 6.66
C ARG A 62 -12.50 0.83 5.92
N GLU A 63 -11.64 0.70 4.90
CA GLU A 63 -11.46 -0.55 4.15
C GLU A 63 -10.75 -1.63 4.99
N GLY A 64 -10.29 -1.31 6.20
CA GLY A 64 -9.61 -2.24 7.10
C GLY A 64 -8.17 -2.56 6.69
N VAL A 65 -7.61 -1.83 5.71
CA VAL A 65 -6.23 -1.98 5.26
C VAL A 65 -5.25 -1.74 6.40
N LEU A 66 -5.55 -0.78 7.28
CA LEU A 66 -4.72 -0.47 8.44
C LEU A 66 -4.80 -1.51 9.57
N ASN A 67 -5.69 -2.52 9.47
CA ASN A 67 -5.75 -3.62 10.43
C ASN A 67 -4.67 -4.69 10.15
N PHE A 68 -4.00 -4.63 9.00
CA PHE A 68 -2.91 -5.54 8.66
C PHE A 68 -1.64 -5.13 9.41
N THR A 69 -1.24 -5.93 10.40
CA THR A 69 -0.09 -5.63 11.28
C THR A 69 1.26 -6.02 10.71
N LYS A 70 1.29 -6.65 9.52
CA LYS A 70 2.49 -7.17 8.86
C LYS A 70 2.91 -6.39 7.62
N GLY A 71 2.20 -5.32 7.28
CA GLY A 71 2.38 -4.55 6.06
C GLY A 71 1.03 -4.28 5.39
N LEU A 72 1.07 -3.56 4.28
CA LEU A 72 -0.13 -3.17 3.54
C LEU A 72 -0.38 -4.17 2.41
N PRO A 73 -1.56 -4.82 2.34
CA PRO A 73 -1.88 -5.73 1.24
C PRO A 73 -1.97 -4.94 -0.07
N THR A 74 -1.57 -5.60 -1.17
CA THR A 74 -1.55 -4.98 -2.51
C THR A 74 -2.94 -4.68 -3.02
N SER A 75 -3.91 -5.52 -2.69
CA SER A 75 -5.33 -5.32 -2.98
C SER A 75 -6.19 -5.91 -1.86
N LEU A 76 -7.50 -5.70 -1.94
CA LEU A 76 -8.50 -6.44 -1.17
C LEU A 76 -9.41 -7.26 -2.10
N ALA A 77 -9.01 -7.41 -3.37
CA ALA A 77 -9.74 -8.20 -4.34
C ALA A 77 -9.84 -9.65 -3.86
N MET A 78 -11.04 -10.21 -3.91
CA MET A 78 -11.30 -11.59 -3.51
C MET A 78 -11.09 -12.55 -4.68
N GLY A 79 -10.58 -13.75 -4.38
CA GLY A 79 -10.52 -14.87 -5.34
C GLY A 79 -9.42 -14.78 -6.40
N SER A 80 -8.44 -13.88 -6.23
CA SER A 80 -7.25 -13.81 -7.06
C SER A 80 -6.09 -14.57 -6.41
N GLU A 81 -5.33 -15.32 -7.22
CA GLU A 81 -4.06 -15.95 -6.85
C GLU A 81 -2.85 -15.25 -7.52
N GLN A 82 -3.07 -14.04 -8.04
CA GLN A 82 -2.05 -13.25 -8.72
C GLN A 82 -1.07 -12.61 -7.74
N GLN A 83 0.14 -12.29 -8.22
CA GLN A 83 1.21 -11.78 -7.34
C GLN A 83 0.93 -10.39 -6.78
N TRP A 84 0.16 -9.59 -7.52
CA TRP A 84 -0.17 -8.20 -7.21
C TRP A 84 -1.54 -8.07 -6.53
N ASP A 85 -1.98 -9.13 -5.86
CA ASP A 85 -3.20 -9.14 -5.08
C ASP A 85 -2.96 -9.60 -3.65
N LYS A 86 -3.99 -9.47 -2.82
CA LYS A 86 -4.05 -10.07 -1.50
C LYS A 86 -3.66 -11.57 -1.58
N GLU A 87 -2.79 -12.10 -0.72
CA GLU A 87 -2.27 -11.59 0.57
C GLU A 87 -0.83 -11.04 0.49
N ASN A 88 -0.36 -10.64 -0.70
CA ASN A 88 1.00 -10.14 -0.85
C ASN A 88 1.11 -8.65 -0.53
N ALA A 89 2.22 -8.28 0.09
CA ALA A 89 2.70 -6.90 0.20
C ALA A 89 4.05 -6.76 -0.52
N TRP A 90 4.18 -5.68 -1.28
CA TRP A 90 5.39 -5.35 -2.03
C TRP A 90 6.15 -4.22 -1.31
N PRO A 91 7.43 -4.44 -0.91
CA PRO A 91 8.26 -3.44 -0.26
C PRO A 91 8.22 -2.04 -0.89
N PRO A 92 8.34 -1.86 -2.23
CA PRO A 92 8.32 -0.52 -2.83
C PRO A 92 6.97 0.19 -2.62
N MET A 93 5.85 -0.52 -2.72
CA MET A 93 4.51 0.06 -2.57
C MET A 93 4.26 0.45 -1.11
N VAL A 94 4.64 -0.40 -0.17
CA VAL A 94 4.56 -0.11 1.27
C VAL A 94 5.38 1.14 1.60
N HIS A 95 6.61 1.23 1.09
CA HIS A 95 7.47 2.40 1.28
C HIS A 95 6.82 3.69 0.73
N MET A 96 6.27 3.65 -0.49
CA MET A 96 5.62 4.83 -1.08
C MET A 96 4.44 5.32 -0.23
N VAL A 97 3.58 4.43 0.27
CA VAL A 97 2.46 4.84 1.14
C VAL A 97 2.97 5.46 2.45
N ILE A 98 3.97 4.85 3.10
CA ILE A 98 4.59 5.39 4.32
C ILE A 98 5.15 6.79 4.07
N GLU A 99 5.95 6.96 3.01
CA GLU A 99 6.55 8.24 2.68
C GLU A 99 5.52 9.30 2.27
N GLY A 100 4.44 8.88 1.59
CA GLY A 100 3.31 9.74 1.26
C GLY A 100 2.70 10.39 2.49
N PHE A 101 2.47 9.61 3.55
CA PHE A 101 1.96 10.14 4.83
C PHE A 101 3.03 10.85 5.66
N ARG A 102 4.28 10.36 5.68
CA ARG A 102 5.37 10.97 6.45
C ARG A 102 5.67 12.40 5.98
N THR A 103 5.50 12.68 4.69
CA THR A 103 5.87 13.96 4.08
C THR A 103 4.73 14.98 4.00
N THR A 104 3.56 14.69 4.58
CA THR A 104 2.43 15.65 4.68
C THR A 104 2.74 16.78 5.65
N GLY A 105 3.58 16.54 6.67
CA GLY A 105 3.80 17.49 7.77
C GLY A 105 2.70 17.48 8.84
N ASP A 106 1.62 16.72 8.63
CA ASP A 106 0.53 16.56 9.60
C ASP A 106 0.95 15.58 10.72
N PRO A 107 0.90 15.97 12.00
CA PRO A 107 1.35 15.11 13.10
C PRO A 107 0.62 13.77 13.22
N LEU A 108 -0.68 13.72 12.90
CA LEU A 108 -1.47 12.49 12.97
C LEU A 108 -1.06 11.53 11.86
N LEU A 109 -0.95 12.02 10.63
CA LEU A 109 -0.56 11.22 9.47
C LEU A 109 0.90 10.77 9.57
N MET A 110 1.79 11.64 10.06
CA MET A 110 3.18 11.27 10.35
C MET A 110 3.27 10.17 11.39
N LYS A 111 2.41 10.21 12.43
CA LYS A 111 2.37 9.14 13.44
C LYS A 111 1.84 7.82 12.88
N ALA A 112 0.85 7.88 11.99
CA ALA A 112 0.39 6.71 11.27
C ALA A 112 1.51 6.11 10.40
N ALA A 113 2.26 6.95 9.68
CA ALA A 113 3.40 6.53 8.87
C ALA A 113 4.49 5.84 9.70
N GLU A 114 4.85 6.40 10.86
CA GLU A 114 5.79 5.80 11.80
C GLU A 114 5.31 4.41 12.28
N THR A 115 4.01 4.29 12.57
CA THR A 115 3.40 3.02 13.00
C THR A 115 3.50 1.96 11.91
N MET A 116 3.12 2.31 10.67
CA MET A 116 3.23 1.42 9.50
C MET A 116 4.68 1.00 9.24
N ALA A 117 5.62 1.94 9.32
CA ALA A 117 7.06 1.67 9.14
C ALA A 117 7.59 0.72 10.22
N THR A 118 7.23 0.94 11.48
CA THR A 118 7.68 0.11 12.61
C THR A 118 7.15 -1.32 12.47
N GLN A 119 5.88 -1.47 12.09
CA GLN A 119 5.28 -2.78 11.83
C GLN A 119 5.97 -3.51 10.68
N TRP A 120 6.15 -2.82 9.53
CA TRP A 120 6.79 -3.38 8.36
C TRP A 120 8.24 -3.81 8.62
N LEU A 121 9.04 -2.94 9.23
CA LEU A 121 10.43 -3.23 9.57
C LEU A 121 10.53 -4.34 10.61
N GLY A 122 9.70 -4.32 11.65
CA GLY A 122 9.70 -5.36 12.68
C GLY A 122 9.43 -6.75 12.11
N VAL A 123 8.56 -6.84 11.10
CA VAL A 123 8.17 -8.09 10.48
C VAL A 123 9.20 -8.56 9.44
N THR A 124 9.64 -7.67 8.55
CA THR A 124 10.67 -8.00 7.54
C THR A 124 12.02 -8.34 8.18
N TYR A 125 12.40 -7.65 9.25
CA TYR A 125 13.62 -7.94 10.01
C TYR A 125 13.56 -9.31 10.69
N LYS A 126 12.43 -9.67 11.33
CA LYS A 126 12.24 -11.02 11.89
C LYS A 126 12.36 -12.11 10.82
N SER A 127 11.78 -11.85 9.64
CA SER A 127 11.90 -12.75 8.49
C SER A 127 13.38 -12.92 8.09
N PHE A 128 14.10 -11.81 7.93
CA PHE A 128 15.53 -11.82 7.60
C PHE A 128 16.40 -12.56 8.62
N ILE A 129 16.19 -12.33 9.93
CA ILE A 129 16.97 -13.03 10.97
C ILE A 129 16.76 -14.55 10.92
N ARG A 130 15.59 -15.01 10.51
CA ARG A 130 15.28 -16.43 10.38
C ARG A 130 15.79 -17.05 9.09
N THR A 131 15.69 -16.33 7.97
CA THR A 131 15.94 -16.88 6.62
C THR A 131 17.28 -16.46 6.03
N HIS A 132 17.96 -15.47 6.65
CA HIS A 132 19.13 -14.78 6.12
C HIS A 132 18.93 -14.21 4.71
N SER A 133 17.67 -13.95 4.33
CA SER A 133 17.30 -13.48 3.00
C SER A 133 16.23 -12.40 3.06
N MET A 134 16.29 -11.47 2.11
CA MET A 134 15.21 -10.51 1.85
C MET A 134 14.38 -11.01 0.67
N PHE A 135 13.07 -10.83 0.74
CA PHE A 135 12.13 -11.31 -0.28
C PHE A 135 11.59 -10.17 -1.13
N GLU A 136 11.32 -10.47 -2.39
CA GLU A 136 10.66 -9.57 -3.34
C GLU A 136 9.27 -9.12 -2.85
N LYS A 137 8.53 -10.05 -2.23
CA LYS A 137 7.17 -9.83 -1.71
C LYS A 137 6.97 -10.66 -0.45
N TYR A 138 6.11 -10.18 0.44
CA TYR A 138 5.84 -10.80 1.74
C TYR A 138 4.36 -11.16 1.88
N ASN A 139 4.07 -12.32 2.46
CA ASN A 139 2.69 -12.66 2.82
C ASN A 139 2.29 -11.89 4.10
N VAL A 140 1.27 -11.05 3.99
CA VAL A 140 0.75 -10.21 5.09
C VAL A 140 -0.58 -10.71 5.65
N SER A 141 -0.95 -11.96 5.37
CA SER A 141 -2.13 -12.60 5.96
C SER A 141 -2.16 -12.51 7.48
N ALA A 142 -3.36 -12.28 8.00
CA ALA A 142 -3.66 -12.47 9.41
C ALA A 142 -3.74 -13.95 9.81
N MET A 143 -3.88 -14.87 8.84
CA MET A 143 -4.07 -16.30 9.08
C MET A 143 -2.77 -17.07 9.29
N THR A 144 -1.63 -16.48 8.92
CA THR A 144 -0.31 -17.04 9.20
C THR A 144 0.23 -16.41 10.48
N GLU A 145 0.97 -17.12 11.31
CA GLU A 145 1.71 -16.47 12.41
C GLU A 145 2.95 -15.76 11.87
N GLU A 146 3.54 -16.32 10.82
CA GLU A 146 4.81 -15.87 10.28
C GLU A 146 4.61 -14.95 9.07
N CYS A 147 5.51 -13.98 8.90
CA CYS A 147 5.66 -13.30 7.63
C CYS A 147 6.72 -14.03 6.81
N SER A 148 6.24 -14.86 5.90
CA SER A 148 7.03 -15.62 4.96
C SER A 148 7.14 -14.86 3.64
N ALA A 149 7.96 -15.38 2.73
CA ALA A 149 7.90 -14.99 1.34
C ALA A 149 6.44 -15.08 0.83
N GLY A 150 6.02 -14.07 0.07
CA GLY A 150 4.74 -14.09 -0.64
C GLY A 150 4.76 -15.12 -1.77
N SER A 151 3.59 -15.43 -2.33
CA SER A 151 3.44 -16.49 -3.35
C SER A 151 2.55 -16.03 -4.52
N GLY A 152 2.20 -16.95 -5.43
CA GLY A 152 1.27 -16.70 -6.53
C GLY A 152 1.91 -16.18 -7.83
N GLY A 153 1.09 -16.13 -8.89
CA GLY A 153 1.38 -15.70 -10.27
C GLY A 153 2.38 -16.54 -11.07
N GLU A 154 3.08 -15.91 -12.01
CA GLU A 154 3.78 -16.59 -13.11
C GLU A 154 5.07 -17.32 -12.72
N TYR A 155 5.74 -16.91 -11.62
CA TYR A 155 7.03 -17.47 -11.19
C TYR A 155 7.16 -17.56 -9.67
N GLU A 156 8.08 -18.40 -9.21
CA GLU A 156 8.46 -18.53 -7.80
C GLU A 156 9.04 -17.22 -7.23
N VAL A 157 8.88 -17.02 -5.92
CA VAL A 157 9.34 -15.81 -5.23
C VAL A 157 10.85 -15.67 -5.27
N GLN A 158 11.34 -14.48 -5.63
CA GLN A 158 12.77 -14.22 -5.65
C GLN A 158 13.28 -13.80 -4.27
N ALA A 159 14.40 -14.42 -3.87
CA ALA A 159 15.10 -14.11 -2.63
C ALA A 159 16.50 -13.59 -2.96
N SER A 160 16.91 -12.53 -2.26
CA SER A 160 18.29 -12.07 -2.28
C SER A 160 18.96 -12.42 -0.94
N SER A 161 20.06 -13.17 -1.02
CA SER A 161 20.91 -13.42 0.14
C SER A 161 21.89 -12.26 0.28
N ILE A 162 21.78 -11.52 1.38
CA ILE A 162 22.76 -10.49 1.73
C ILE A 162 23.81 -11.17 2.60
N ILE A 163 25.02 -11.36 2.05
CA ILE A 163 26.20 -11.72 2.83
C ILE A 163 26.69 -10.43 3.47
N LEU A 164 26.46 -10.25 4.77
CA LEU A 164 27.02 -9.15 5.56
C LEU A 164 28.51 -9.39 5.85
#